data_AF-A0A929KHR0-F1
#
_entry.id   AF-A0A929KHR0-F1
#
_cell.length_a   1.000
_cell.length_b   1.000
_cell.length_c   1.000
_cell.angle_alpha   90.00
_cell.angle_beta   90.00
_cell.angle_gamma   90.00
#
_symmetry.space_group_name_H-M   'P 1'
#
loop_
_entity.id
_entity.type
_entity.pdbx_description
1 polymer ?
#
loop_
_entity_poly.entity_id
_entity_poly.type
_entity_poly.pdbx_seq_one_letter_code
_entity_poly.pdbx_strand_id
1 'polypeptide(L)'
;MNNFYKICLVLALLISKPFSSSAQTSKYKCMVQMSNYMGEGAYIVVSLVDSKGAYEKTLYVMGSDKKWYKNLKEWHKFYSKKPTNISAITGASVSGGDRSVTVLEIEDAKINKGYTLRFETSVEDKIYNVKDLEIPLTTEGLSAKTEGKGYIRYVRFSPN
;
A
#
# COMPACT_ATOMS: atom_id res chain seq x y z
N MET A 1 -32.19 -24.21 47.19
CA MET A 1 -31.34 -24.46 45.99
C MET A 1 -31.20 -23.25 45.04
N ASN A 2 -31.43 -21.99 45.45
CA ASN A 2 -31.58 -20.89 44.47
C ASN A 2 -30.54 -19.74 44.54
N ASN A 3 -29.54 -19.80 45.43
CA ASN A 3 -28.55 -18.71 45.56
C ASN A 3 -27.15 -19.01 45.00
N PHE A 4 -26.82 -20.28 44.75
CA PHE A 4 -25.52 -20.66 44.17
C PHE A 4 -25.43 -20.37 42.66
N TYR A 5 -26.52 -20.57 41.92
CA TYR A 5 -26.55 -20.31 40.47
C TYR A 5 -26.43 -18.82 40.12
N LYS A 6 -26.89 -17.92 41.00
CA LYS A 6 -26.77 -16.46 40.78
C LYS A 6 -25.33 -15.96 40.97
N ILE A 7 -24.55 -16.60 41.85
CA ILE A 7 -23.16 -16.23 42.11
C ILE A 7 -22.25 -16.72 40.97
N CYS A 8 -22.55 -17.87 40.35
CA CYS A 8 -21.80 -18.36 39.18
C CYS A 8 -22.00 -17.50 37.92
N LEU A 9 -23.16 -16.85 37.73
CA LEU A 9 -23.40 -16.04 36.53
C LEU A 9 -22.68 -14.68 36.56
N VAL A 10 -22.41 -14.13 37.75
CA VAL A 10 -21.73 -12.84 37.92
C VAL A 10 -20.20 -12.98 37.77
N LEU A 11 -19.64 -14.15 38.07
CA LEU A 11 -18.19 -14.39 37.97
C LEU A 11 -17.71 -14.71 36.54
N ALA A 12 -18.62 -15.09 35.64
CA ALA A 12 -18.29 -15.43 34.25
C ALA A 12 -18.13 -14.21 33.33
N LEU A 13 -18.50 -12.99 33.78
CA LEU A 13 -18.50 -11.79 32.94
C LEU A 13 -17.20 -10.95 33.02
N LEU A 14 -16.19 -11.36 33.80
CA LEU A 14 -15.03 -10.53 34.14
C LEU A 14 -13.73 -10.82 33.34
N ILE A 15 -13.75 -11.66 32.30
CA ILE A 15 -12.51 -12.05 31.58
C ILE A 15 -12.54 -11.75 30.07
N SER A 16 -13.43 -10.88 29.59
CA SER A 16 -13.23 -10.29 28.25
C SER A 16 -12.27 -9.11 28.36
N LYS A 17 -10.96 -9.39 28.44
CA LYS A 17 -9.96 -8.36 28.13
C LYS A 17 -10.18 -7.97 26.66
N PRO A 18 -10.48 -6.70 26.33
CA PRO A 18 -10.38 -6.27 24.95
C PRO A 18 -8.93 -6.51 24.53
N PHE A 19 -8.73 -7.43 23.58
CA PHE A 19 -7.45 -7.59 22.90
C PHE A 19 -7.30 -6.36 22.01
N SER A 20 -6.94 -5.22 22.61
CA SER A 20 -6.48 -4.05 21.88
C SER A 20 -5.10 -4.41 21.33
N SER A 21 -5.07 -5.20 20.26
CA SER A 21 -3.88 -5.27 19.42
C SER A 21 -3.74 -3.86 18.86
N SER A 22 -2.87 -3.06 19.47
CA SER A 22 -2.36 -1.87 18.81
C SER A 22 -1.92 -2.31 17.43
N ALA A 23 -2.53 -1.75 16.39
CA ALA A 23 -2.10 -2.00 15.01
C ALA A 23 -0.75 -1.30 14.85
N GLN A 24 0.32 -1.98 15.29
CA GLN A 24 1.66 -1.47 15.17
C GLN A 24 1.96 -1.27 13.69
N THR A 25 2.38 -0.06 13.37
CA THR A 25 2.62 0.38 12.00
C THR A 25 4.04 0.89 11.92
N SER A 26 4.83 0.26 11.06
CA SER A 26 6.19 0.68 10.75
C SER A 26 6.22 1.64 9.58
N LYS A 27 7.15 2.59 9.64
CA LYS A 27 7.39 3.59 8.60
C LYS A 27 8.58 3.17 7.75
N TYR A 28 8.37 3.09 6.44
CA TYR A 28 9.41 2.76 5.47
C TYR A 28 9.57 3.89 4.47
N LYS A 29 10.79 4.38 4.28
CA LYS A 29 11.11 5.21 3.12
C LYS A 29 11.06 4.33 1.88
N CYS A 30 10.17 4.65 0.95
CA CYS A 30 10.05 4.05 -0.37
C CYS A 30 10.71 4.98 -1.38
N MET A 31 11.88 4.56 -1.89
CA MET A 31 12.53 5.22 -3.01
C MET A 31 12.10 4.56 -4.31
N VAL A 32 11.52 5.33 -5.22
CA VAL A 32 11.20 4.92 -6.59
C VAL A 32 12.15 5.62 -7.54
N GLN A 33 12.94 4.86 -8.29
CA GLN A 33 13.77 5.37 -9.39
C GLN A 33 13.05 5.10 -10.71
N MET A 34 12.83 6.14 -11.50
CA MET A 34 12.18 6.00 -12.82
C MET A 34 13.18 5.59 -13.90
N SER A 35 12.67 4.83 -14.87
CA SER A 35 13.32 4.58 -16.16
C SER A 35 13.39 5.88 -16.95
N ASN A 36 14.39 6.01 -17.83
CA ASN A 36 14.46 7.15 -18.73
C ASN A 36 13.41 6.97 -19.83
N TYR A 37 12.48 7.91 -19.94
CA TYR A 37 11.51 7.98 -21.02
C TYR A 37 11.14 9.45 -21.29
N MET A 38 10.63 9.74 -22.48
CA MET A 38 10.14 11.08 -22.84
C MET A 38 8.63 11.18 -22.64
N GLY A 39 8.14 12.30 -22.12
CA GLY A 39 6.72 12.58 -21.90
C GLY A 39 6.45 13.10 -20.50
N GLU A 40 5.16 13.16 -20.15
CA GLU A 40 4.71 13.66 -18.85
C GLU A 40 5.13 12.78 -17.66
N GLY A 41 5.00 13.34 -16.46
CA GLY A 41 5.24 12.62 -15.22
C GLY A 41 4.33 11.40 -15.07
N ALA A 42 4.91 10.27 -14.66
CA ALA A 42 4.15 9.08 -14.36
C ALA A 42 3.30 9.28 -13.11
N TYR A 43 2.03 8.91 -13.23
CA TYR A 43 1.17 8.62 -12.10
C TYR A 43 1.52 7.24 -11.59
N ILE A 44 1.83 7.14 -10.29
CA ILE A 44 2.21 5.88 -9.63
C ILE A 44 1.30 5.68 -8.43
N VAL A 45 0.76 4.49 -8.27
CA VAL A 45 0.04 4.13 -7.05
C VAL A 45 0.70 2.92 -6.38
N VAL A 46 0.91 3.04 -5.07
CA VAL A 46 1.40 1.96 -4.23
C VAL A 46 0.22 1.39 -3.47
N SER A 47 -0.11 0.13 -3.73
CA SER A 47 -1.22 -0.57 -3.11
C SER A 47 -0.74 -1.75 -2.28
N LEU A 48 -1.38 -1.97 -1.13
CA LEU A 48 -1.31 -3.21 -0.39
C LEU A 48 -2.30 -4.20 -1.01
N VAL A 49 -1.80 -5.36 -1.42
CA VAL A 49 -2.57 -6.44 -2.03
C VAL A 49 -2.45 -7.69 -1.16
N ASP A 50 -3.57 -8.33 -0.88
CA ASP A 50 -3.62 -9.54 -0.05
C ASP A 50 -3.07 -10.78 -0.76
N SER A 51 -2.95 -11.89 -0.02
CA SER A 51 -2.45 -13.17 -0.55
C SER A 51 -3.32 -13.79 -1.64
N LYS A 52 -4.56 -13.30 -1.83
CA LYS A 52 -5.48 -13.72 -2.89
C LYS A 52 -5.42 -12.78 -4.11
N GLY A 53 -4.59 -11.75 -4.07
CA GLY A 53 -4.45 -10.76 -5.13
C GLY A 53 -5.48 -9.64 -5.09
N ALA A 54 -6.27 -9.53 -4.01
CA ALA A 54 -7.26 -8.47 -3.84
C ALA A 54 -6.64 -7.21 -3.23
N TYR A 55 -7.05 -6.05 -3.72
CA TYR A 55 -6.63 -4.74 -3.19
C TYR A 55 -7.22 -4.54 -1.80
N GLU A 56 -6.36 -4.21 -0.83
CA GLU A 56 -6.77 -3.97 0.55
C GLU A 56 -6.69 -2.47 0.90
N LYS A 57 -5.59 -1.80 0.54
CA LYS A 57 -5.33 -0.41 0.96
C LYS A 57 -4.47 0.34 -0.06
N THR A 58 -4.80 1.60 -0.31
CA THR A 58 -3.90 2.54 -1.00
C THR A 58 -2.88 3.06 0.01
N LEU A 59 -1.60 2.87 -0.24
CA LEU A 59 -0.52 3.32 0.65
C LEU A 59 0.01 4.70 0.24
N TYR A 60 0.13 4.96 -1.05
CA TYR A 60 0.55 6.26 -1.57
C TYR A 60 0.15 6.45 -3.04
N VAL A 61 -0.06 7.70 -3.45
CA VAL A 61 -0.33 8.12 -4.83
C VAL A 61 0.67 9.21 -5.22
N MET A 62 1.51 8.95 -6.20
CA MET A 62 2.36 9.94 -6.85
C MET A 62 1.61 10.46 -8.07
N GLY A 63 1.04 11.66 -7.95
CA GLY A 63 0.12 12.24 -8.94
C GLY A 63 -1.06 12.90 -8.24
N SER A 64 -1.11 14.23 -8.28
CA SER A 64 -2.09 15.02 -7.52
C SER A 64 -3.38 15.34 -8.28
N ASP A 65 -3.35 15.31 -9.62
CA ASP A 65 -4.52 15.64 -10.43
C ASP A 65 -5.43 14.42 -10.61
N LYS A 66 -6.60 14.47 -9.95
CA LYS A 66 -7.60 13.41 -9.93
C LYS A 66 -8.12 13.04 -11.31
N LYS A 67 -8.05 13.94 -12.30
CA LYS A 67 -8.54 13.66 -13.66
C LYS A 67 -7.81 12.48 -14.31
N TRP A 68 -6.57 12.21 -13.88
CA TRP A 68 -5.72 11.15 -14.40
C TRP A 68 -5.85 9.82 -13.65
N TYR A 69 -6.58 9.77 -12.53
CA TYR A 69 -6.72 8.56 -11.72
C TYR A 69 -7.38 7.41 -12.48
N LYS A 70 -8.31 7.70 -13.39
CA LYS A 70 -8.95 6.72 -14.27
C LYS A 70 -7.97 5.96 -15.17
N ASN A 71 -6.77 6.49 -15.40
CA ASN A 71 -5.76 5.84 -16.23
C ASN A 71 -5.08 4.68 -15.47
N LEU A 72 -5.05 4.73 -14.14
CA LEU A 72 -4.65 3.63 -13.27
C LEU A 72 -5.82 2.66 -13.09
N LYS A 73 -6.15 1.90 -14.15
CA LYS A 73 -7.46 1.23 -14.31
C LYS A 73 -7.84 0.30 -13.16
N GLU A 74 -6.96 -0.61 -12.74
CA GLU A 74 -7.27 -1.59 -11.70
C GLU A 74 -7.37 -0.96 -10.31
N TRP A 75 -6.39 -0.12 -9.94
CA TRP A 75 -6.49 0.65 -8.71
C TRP A 75 -7.73 1.55 -8.68
N HIS A 76 -8.05 2.25 -9.77
CA HIS A 76 -9.21 3.14 -9.82
C HIS A 76 -10.52 2.38 -9.70
N LYS A 77 -10.62 1.17 -10.27
CA LYS A 77 -11.76 0.26 -10.09
C LYS A 77 -11.93 -0.16 -8.63
N PHE A 78 -10.84 -0.36 -7.90
CA PHE A 78 -10.87 -0.60 -6.45
C PHE A 78 -11.29 0.66 -5.68
N TYR A 79 -10.60 1.78 -5.92
CA TYR A 79 -10.80 3.05 -5.24
C TYR A 79 -12.22 3.62 -5.41
N SER A 80 -12.74 3.60 -6.64
CA SER A 80 -14.06 4.16 -6.96
C SER A 80 -15.24 3.43 -6.30
N LYS A 81 -15.08 2.16 -5.91
CA LYS A 81 -16.13 1.42 -5.17
C LYS A 81 -16.33 1.94 -3.76
N LYS A 82 -15.25 2.37 -3.11
CA LYS A 82 -15.27 2.92 -1.76
C LYS A 82 -14.16 3.98 -1.64
N PRO A 83 -14.41 5.21 -2.13
CA PRO A 83 -13.40 6.27 -2.11
C PRO A 83 -12.97 6.58 -0.68
N THR A 84 -11.67 6.41 -0.42
CA THR A 84 -11.04 6.83 0.83
C THR A 84 -10.42 8.20 0.66
N ASN A 85 -10.24 8.95 1.76
CA ASN A 85 -9.48 10.18 1.70
C ASN A 85 -7.99 9.84 1.54
N ILE A 86 -7.41 10.29 0.43
CA ILE A 86 -6.00 10.07 0.08
C ILE A 86 -5.17 11.35 0.12
N SER A 87 -5.74 12.48 0.60
CA SER A 87 -5.05 13.78 0.60
C SER A 87 -3.73 13.76 1.36
N ALA A 88 -3.63 12.98 2.45
CA ALA A 88 -2.42 12.84 3.26
C ALA A 88 -1.36 11.90 2.65
N ILE A 89 -1.73 11.13 1.63
CA ILE A 89 -0.86 10.13 0.97
C ILE A 89 -0.72 10.40 -0.53
N THR A 90 -0.94 11.65 -0.96
CA THR A 90 -0.83 12.07 -2.36
C THR A 90 0.32 13.06 -2.52
N GLY A 91 1.17 12.85 -3.53
CA GLY A 91 2.29 13.71 -3.88
C GLY A 91 2.32 14.06 -5.37
N ALA A 92 3.42 14.64 -5.83
CA ALA A 92 3.65 14.93 -7.24
C ALA A 92 3.83 13.64 -8.06
N SER A 93 3.48 13.69 -9.35
CA SER A 93 3.88 12.68 -10.34
C SER A 93 5.40 12.68 -10.53
N VAL A 94 5.96 11.60 -11.06
CA VAL A 94 7.42 11.43 -11.18
C VAL A 94 7.84 11.37 -12.65
N SER A 95 8.71 12.28 -13.08
CA SER A 95 9.19 12.33 -14.47
C SER A 95 10.12 11.16 -14.82
N GLY A 96 10.27 10.89 -16.11
CA GLY A 96 11.25 9.90 -16.59
C GLY A 96 12.66 10.25 -16.13
N GLY A 97 13.39 9.26 -15.62
CA GLY A 97 14.74 9.41 -15.06
C GLY A 97 14.82 10.00 -13.65
N ASP A 98 13.76 10.67 -13.17
CA ASP A 98 13.72 11.23 -11.82
C ASP A 98 13.58 10.16 -10.73
N ARG A 99 13.77 10.59 -9.49
CA ARG A 99 13.60 9.78 -8.29
C ARG A 99 12.61 10.43 -7.33
N SER A 100 11.72 9.63 -6.78
CA SER A 100 10.81 10.02 -5.69
C SER A 100 11.13 9.25 -4.42
N VAL A 101 11.04 9.92 -3.26
CA VAL A 101 11.18 9.29 -1.94
C VAL A 101 9.97 9.68 -1.11
N THR A 102 9.24 8.68 -0.64
CA THR A 102 8.01 8.85 0.13
C THR A 102 8.01 7.93 1.34
N VAL A 103 7.25 8.25 2.39
CA VAL A 103 7.13 7.39 3.57
C VAL A 103 5.85 6.59 3.46
N LEU A 104 5.96 5.26 3.51
CA LEU A 104 4.84 4.35 3.57
C LEU A 104 4.64 3.88 5.01
N GLU A 105 3.39 3.90 5.44
CA GLU A 105 2.96 3.34 6.71
C GLU A 105 2.39 1.94 6.47
N ILE A 106 3.09 0.92 6.98
CA ILE A 106 2.76 -0.48 6.77
C ILE A 106 2.45 -1.13 8.12
N GLU A 107 1.28 -1.76 8.22
CA GLU A 107 0.89 -2.51 9.40
C GLU A 107 1.78 -3.75 9.56
N ASP A 108 2.45 -3.89 10.69
CA ASP A 108 3.42 -4.95 10.95
C ASP A 108 2.77 -6.34 10.85
N ALA A 109 1.48 -6.42 11.20
CA ALA A 109 0.68 -7.63 11.11
C ALA A 109 0.53 -8.18 9.67
N LYS A 110 0.83 -7.37 8.64
CA LYS A 110 0.74 -7.73 7.22
C LYS A 110 2.07 -8.27 6.67
N ILE A 111 3.18 -7.96 7.34
CA ILE A 111 4.52 -8.39 6.94
C ILE A 111 4.64 -9.91 7.15
N ASN A 112 5.23 -10.61 6.17
CA ASN A 112 5.38 -12.07 6.16
C ASN A 112 4.05 -12.84 6.19
N LYS A 113 2.93 -12.24 5.75
CA LYS A 113 1.61 -12.89 5.65
C LYS A 113 1.14 -13.19 4.23
N GLY A 114 2.04 -13.14 3.26
CA GLY A 114 1.72 -13.38 1.83
C GLY A 114 1.12 -12.16 1.12
N TYR A 115 1.12 -11.00 1.76
CA TYR A 115 0.78 -9.73 1.12
C TYR A 115 1.86 -9.29 0.14
N THR A 116 1.50 -8.43 -0.80
CA THR A 116 2.42 -7.77 -1.72
C THR A 116 2.20 -6.26 -1.78
N LEU A 117 3.25 -5.54 -2.09
CA LEU A 117 3.21 -4.13 -2.49
C LEU A 117 3.17 -4.09 -4.01
N ARG A 118 2.06 -3.62 -4.58
CA ARG A 118 1.91 -3.45 -6.04
C ARG A 118 2.08 -1.99 -6.40
N PHE A 119 2.93 -1.75 -7.39
CA PHE A 119 3.10 -0.45 -8.03
C PHE A 119 2.49 -0.50 -9.42
N GLU A 120 1.48 0.33 -9.62
CA GLU A 120 0.91 0.55 -10.95
C GLU A 120 1.37 1.90 -11.47
N THR A 121 1.62 1.98 -12.77
CA THR A 121 2.10 3.21 -13.41
C THR A 121 1.28 3.55 -14.63
N SER A 122 1.03 4.84 -14.83
CA SER A 122 0.44 5.39 -16.05
C SER A 122 1.12 6.70 -16.40
N VAL A 123 1.47 6.87 -17.67
CA VAL A 123 1.87 8.17 -18.22
C VAL A 123 0.79 8.61 -19.20
N GLU A 124 0.52 9.92 -19.28
CA GLU A 124 -0.46 10.48 -20.21
C GLU A 124 -0.15 10.02 -21.65
N ASP A 125 -1.19 9.56 -22.35
CA ASP A 125 -1.13 9.03 -23.71
C ASP A 125 -0.13 7.88 -23.95
N LYS A 126 0.24 7.15 -22.89
CA LYS A 126 1.10 5.97 -23.00
C LYS A 126 0.53 4.73 -22.31
N ILE A 127 1.31 3.66 -22.32
CA ILE A 127 0.93 2.33 -21.82
C ILE A 127 0.73 2.39 -20.31
N TYR A 128 -0.39 1.85 -19.83
CA TYR A 128 -0.62 1.62 -18.41
C TYR A 128 -0.04 0.27 -17.99
N ASN A 129 0.73 0.23 -16.89
CA ASN A 129 1.30 -0.99 -16.33
C ASN A 129 0.65 -1.29 -14.98
N VAL A 130 -0.24 -2.29 -14.93
CA VAL A 130 -0.87 -2.75 -13.67
C VAL A 130 0.17 -3.26 -12.67
N LYS A 131 1.20 -3.94 -13.16
CA LYS A 131 2.25 -4.55 -12.35
C LYS A 131 3.61 -4.13 -12.91
N ASP A 132 3.85 -2.81 -12.91
CA ASP A 132 5.18 -2.30 -13.20
C ASP A 132 6.18 -2.90 -12.20
N LEU A 133 5.75 -3.01 -10.94
CA LEU A 133 6.49 -3.70 -9.89
C LEU A 133 5.55 -4.39 -8.90
N GLU A 134 5.91 -5.58 -8.44
CA GLU A 134 5.31 -6.23 -7.28
C GLU A 134 6.42 -6.73 -6.36
N ILE A 135 6.34 -6.37 -5.09
CA ILE A 135 7.31 -6.77 -4.06
C ILE A 135 6.58 -7.58 -3.00
N PRO A 136 6.99 -8.83 -2.72
CA PRO A 136 6.49 -9.56 -1.57
C PRO A 136 6.69 -8.75 -0.30
N LEU A 137 5.63 -8.57 0.51
CA LEU A 137 5.73 -7.85 1.77
C LEU A 137 6.36 -8.76 2.84
N THR A 138 7.65 -9.03 2.67
CA THR A 138 8.48 -9.80 3.59
C THR A 138 9.68 -8.97 4.04
N THR A 139 10.36 -9.40 5.10
CA THR A 139 11.56 -8.72 5.60
C THR A 139 12.64 -8.65 4.51
N GLU A 140 12.80 -9.71 3.72
CA GLU A 140 13.74 -9.79 2.62
C GLU A 140 13.31 -8.89 1.46
N GLY A 141 12.02 -8.90 1.10
CA GLY A 141 11.47 -8.03 0.05
C GLY A 141 11.63 -6.55 0.36
N LEU A 142 11.45 -6.16 1.63
CA LEU A 142 11.67 -4.79 2.11
C LEU A 142 13.15 -4.42 2.24
N SER A 143 14.06 -5.39 2.20
CA SER A 143 15.52 -5.14 2.23
C SER A 143 16.14 -5.15 0.83
N ALA A 144 15.41 -5.66 -0.17
CA ALA A 144 15.90 -5.86 -1.53
C ALA A 144 15.79 -4.59 -2.40
N LYS A 145 16.67 -4.50 -3.40
CA LYS A 145 16.41 -3.68 -4.60
C LYS A 145 15.58 -4.51 -5.57
N THR A 146 14.39 -4.04 -5.91
CA THR A 146 13.53 -4.76 -6.86
C THR A 146 13.39 -3.95 -8.14
N GLU A 147 13.77 -4.54 -9.27
CA GLU A 147 13.67 -3.91 -10.59
C GLU A 147 12.23 -3.92 -11.10
N GLY A 148 11.80 -2.81 -11.68
CA GLY A 148 10.51 -2.68 -12.36
C GLY A 148 10.55 -3.21 -13.78
N LYS A 149 9.38 -3.23 -14.41
CA LYS A 149 9.16 -3.79 -15.75
C LYS A 149 8.75 -2.75 -16.79
N GLY A 150 8.43 -1.52 -16.35
CA GLY A 150 7.95 -0.44 -17.20
C GLY A 150 8.63 0.90 -16.88
N TYR A 151 7.85 1.86 -16.41
CA TYR A 151 8.33 3.21 -16.09
C TYR A 151 9.16 3.25 -14.81
N ILE A 152 9.00 2.28 -13.92
CA ILE A 152 9.86 2.15 -12.75
C ILE A 152 11.11 1.37 -13.17
N ARG A 153 12.29 1.94 -12.91
CA ARG A 153 13.56 1.23 -13.06
C ARG A 153 13.75 0.29 -11.87
N TYR A 154 13.70 0.82 -10.65
CA TYR A 154 13.72 0.01 -9.44
C TYR A 154 13.10 0.73 -8.24
N VAL A 155 12.76 -0.05 -7.22
CA VAL A 155 12.39 0.44 -5.89
C VAL A 155 13.34 -0.11 -4.82
N ARG A 156 13.58 0.70 -3.79
CA ARG A 156 14.26 0.30 -2.55
C ARG A 156 13.48 0.82 -1.36
N PHE A 157 13.45 0.03 -0.29
CA PHE A 157 12.97 0.48 1.00
C PHE A 157 14.11 0.64 1.99
N SER A 158 13.90 1.50 2.98
CA SER A 158 14.70 1.54 4.20
C SER A 158 13.79 1.91 5.38
N PRO A 159 14.14 1.53 6.61
CA PRO A 159 13.51 2.11 7.79
C PRO A 159 13.55 3.65 7.73
N ASN A 160 12.46 4.29 8.14
CA ASN A 160 12.32 5.75 8.10
C ASN A 160 13.02 6.46 9.26
#